data_AF-A0A850QBT8-F1
#
_entry.id   AF-A0A850QBT8-F1
#
_cell.length_a   1.000
_cell.length_b   1.000
_cell.length_c   1.000
_cell.angle_alpha   90.00
_cell.angle_beta   90.00
_cell.angle_gamma   90.00
#
_symmetry.space_group_name_H-M   'P 1'
#
loop_
_entity.id
_entity.type
_entity.pdbx_description
1 polymer ?
#
loop_
_entity_poly.entity_id
_entity_poly.type
_entity_poly.pdbx_seq_one_letter_code
_entity_poly.pdbx_strand_id
1 'polypeptide(L)'
;MKSRFQVDAPSLLLALLLQGAGISVMEELSLQDVLRNGDLVRISPEWSLPSGGIYAVLPPGRHIPAKTRAFIDFYRDFLQNSTCTDAIA
;
A
#
# COMPACT_ATOMS: atom_id res chain seq x y z
N MET A 1 -21.78 -2.20 -3.84
CA MET A 1 -20.97 -2.30 -5.07
C MET A 1 -21.02 -3.75 -5.54
N LYS A 2 -21.50 -4.04 -6.75
CA LYS A 2 -21.42 -5.41 -7.31
C LYS A 2 -20.07 -5.56 -8.00
N SER A 3 -19.27 -6.52 -7.56
CA SER A 3 -17.99 -6.88 -8.17
C SER A 3 -18.04 -8.32 -8.67
N ARG A 4 -17.20 -8.67 -9.67
CA ARG A 4 -17.01 -10.06 -10.09
C ARG A 4 -16.24 -10.90 -9.06
N PHE A 5 -15.30 -10.26 -8.35
CA PHE A 5 -14.52 -10.87 -7.28
C PHE A 5 -14.48 -9.94 -6.07
N GLN A 6 -14.63 -10.51 -4.88
CA GLN A 6 -14.47 -9.78 -3.63
C GLN A 6 -13.53 -10.59 -2.75
N VAL A 7 -12.49 -9.92 -2.24
CA VAL A 7 -11.45 -10.51 -1.42
C VAL A 7 -11.20 -9.61 -0.23
N ASP A 8 -10.68 -10.19 0.85
CA ASP A 8 -10.36 -9.53 2.12
C ASP A 8 -8.84 -9.44 2.39
N ALA A 9 -8.02 -10.03 1.50
CA ALA A 9 -6.57 -10.04 1.58
C ALA A 9 -5.93 -9.35 0.35
N PRO A 10 -5.03 -8.36 0.54
CA PRO A 10 -4.34 -7.69 -0.57
C PRO A 10 -3.51 -8.64 -1.45
N SER A 11 -2.88 -9.66 -0.85
CA SER A 11 -2.07 -10.63 -1.60
C SER A 11 -2.91 -11.45 -2.59
N LEU A 12 -4.14 -11.81 -2.24
CA LEU A 12 -5.05 -12.50 -3.15
C LEU A 12 -5.53 -11.59 -4.27
N LEU A 13 -5.75 -10.30 -3.97
CA LEU A 13 -6.08 -9.30 -4.99
C LEU A 13 -4.95 -9.17 -6.02
N LEU A 14 -3.69 -9.10 -5.58
CA LEU A 14 -2.53 -9.07 -6.47
C LEU A 14 -2.46 -10.33 -7.35
N ALA A 15 -2.65 -11.51 -6.76
CA ALA A 15 -2.66 -12.77 -7.51
C ALA A 15 -3.72 -12.77 -8.62
N LEU A 16 -4.92 -12.24 -8.34
CA LEU A 16 -5.98 -12.09 -9.34
C LEU A 16 -5.61 -11.10 -10.45
N LEU A 17 -4.94 -9.99 -10.11
CA LEU A 17 -4.47 -9.00 -11.10
C LEU A 17 -3.42 -9.62 -12.04
N LEU A 18 -2.46 -10.36 -11.50
CA LEU A 18 -1.43 -11.06 -12.30
C LEU A 18 -2.01 -12.14 -13.23
N GLN A 19 -3.21 -12.65 -12.92
CA GLN A 19 -3.95 -13.57 -13.80
C GLN A 19 -4.90 -12.85 -14.77
N GLY A 20 -4.88 -11.52 -14.83
CA GLY A 20 -5.72 -10.75 -15.75
C GLY A 20 -7.20 -10.68 -15.35
N ALA A 21 -7.54 -10.89 -14.08
CA ALA A 21 -8.94 -10.92 -13.63
C ALA A 21 -9.64 -9.53 -13.68
N GLY A 22 -8.88 -8.44 -13.82
CA GLY A 22 -9.40 -7.09 -13.96
C GLY A 22 -8.40 -6.00 -13.55
N ILE A 23 -8.94 -4.88 -13.08
CA ILE A 23 -8.21 -3.70 -12.59
C ILE A 23 -8.58 -3.46 -11.13
N SER A 24 -7.65 -2.93 -10.33
CA SER A 24 -7.91 -2.58 -8.94
C SER A 24 -7.00 -1.44 -8.48
N VAL A 25 -7.32 -0.90 -7.31
CA VAL A 25 -6.46 0.06 -6.60
C VAL A 25 -5.78 -0.66 -5.45
N MET A 26 -4.47 -0.48 -5.32
CA MET A 26 -3.63 -1.09 -4.28
C MET A 26 -2.54 -0.11 -3.84
N GLU A 27 -1.93 -0.36 -2.69
CA GLU A 27 -0.76 0.40 -2.25
C GLU A 27 0.46 0.11 -3.14
N GLU A 28 1.14 1.17 -3.57
CA GLU A 28 2.28 1.09 -4.49
C GLU A 28 3.46 0.29 -3.92
N LEU A 29 3.65 0.32 -2.60
CA LEU A 29 4.73 -0.41 -1.92
C LEU A 29 4.68 -1.91 -2.23
N SER A 30 3.48 -2.49 -2.29
CA SER A 30 3.30 -3.92 -2.59
C SER A 30 3.38 -4.24 -4.08
N LEU A 31 3.42 -3.22 -4.93
CA LEU A 31 3.44 -3.36 -6.39
C LEU A 31 4.82 -3.07 -7.01
N GLN A 32 5.81 -2.63 -6.24
CA GLN A 32 7.11 -2.18 -6.78
C GLN A 32 7.76 -3.19 -7.72
N ASP A 33 7.83 -4.47 -7.32
CA ASP A 33 8.48 -5.50 -8.12
C ASP A 33 7.70 -5.83 -9.40
N VAL A 34 6.37 -5.95 -9.29
CA VAL A 34 5.50 -6.31 -10.43
C VAL A 34 5.35 -5.17 -11.43
N LEU A 35 5.39 -3.91 -10.97
CA LEU A 35 5.44 -2.74 -11.86
C LEU A 35 6.80 -2.63 -12.55
N ARG A 36 7.91 -2.86 -11.81
CA ARG A 36 9.27 -2.82 -12.38
C ARG A 36 9.47 -3.91 -13.43
N ASN A 37 8.87 -5.09 -13.25
CA ASN A 37 8.93 -6.18 -14.20
C ASN A 37 7.99 -6.00 -15.41
N GLY A 38 7.06 -5.04 -15.35
CA GLY A 38 6.04 -4.83 -16.38
C GLY A 38 4.89 -5.84 -16.34
N ASP A 39 4.78 -6.64 -15.27
CA ASP A 39 3.69 -7.60 -15.09
C ASP A 39 2.35 -6.89 -14.87
N LEU A 40 2.40 -5.68 -14.29
CA LEU A 40 1.27 -4.77 -14.12
C LEU A 40 1.63 -3.38 -14.65
N VAL A 41 0.60 -2.61 -15.02
CA VAL A 41 0.74 -1.23 -15.49
C VAL A 41 -0.25 -0.31 -14.78
N ARG A 42 0.17 0.93 -14.53
CA ARG A 42 -0.73 1.96 -14.00
C ARG A 42 -1.71 2.39 -15.09
N ILE A 43 -3.00 2.30 -14.78
CA ILE A 43 -4.06 2.83 -15.63
C ILE A 43 -4.53 4.19 -15.09
N SER A 44 -4.90 5.11 -16.00
CA SER A 44 -5.40 6.44 -15.65
C SER A 44 -4.45 7.26 -14.76
N PRO A 45 -3.30 7.71 -15.29
CA PRO A 45 -2.33 8.50 -14.53
C PRO A 45 -2.90 9.85 -14.04
N GLU A 46 -3.88 10.40 -14.76
CA GLU A 46 -4.57 11.65 -14.44
C GLU A 46 -5.51 11.56 -13.22
N TRP A 47 -5.75 10.35 -12.71
CA TRP A 47 -6.66 10.12 -11.60
C TRP A 47 -5.92 9.49 -10.41
N SER A 48 -6.27 9.95 -9.21
CA SER A 48 -5.77 9.41 -7.95
C SER A 48 -6.87 9.38 -6.89
N LEU A 49 -6.76 8.43 -5.96
CA LEU A 49 -7.55 8.45 -4.73
C LEU A 49 -7.01 9.55 -3.80
N PRO A 50 -7.86 10.09 -2.89
CA PRO A 50 -7.38 10.91 -1.79
C PRO A 50 -6.26 10.21 -1.04
N SER A 51 -5.19 10.94 -0.69
CA SER A 51 -4.08 10.34 0.04
C SER A 51 -4.54 9.84 1.40
N GLY A 52 -4.26 8.58 1.68
CA GLY A 52 -4.41 7.96 2.99
C GLY A 52 -3.09 7.97 3.76
N GLY A 53 -3.16 7.94 5.09
CA GLY A 53 -2.01 7.77 5.96
C GLY A 53 -1.93 6.36 6.56
N ILE A 54 -0.72 5.93 6.91
CA ILE A 54 -0.51 4.78 7.79
C ILE A 54 -0.46 5.29 9.23
N TYR A 55 -1.27 4.71 10.11
CA TYR A 55 -1.42 5.15 11.50
C TYR A 55 -1.03 4.06 12.48
N ALA A 56 -0.27 4.42 13.51
CA ALA A 56 -0.07 3.58 14.68
C ALA A 56 -1.25 3.76 15.65
N VAL A 57 -2.07 2.72 15.82
CA VAL A 57 -3.19 2.72 16.77
C VAL A 57 -2.71 2.15 18.10
N LEU A 58 -2.89 2.92 19.18
CA LEU A 58 -2.42 2.60 20.51
C LEU A 58 -3.61 2.50 21.48
N PRO A 59 -3.54 1.63 22.51
CA PRO A 59 -4.58 1.56 23.53
C PRO A 59 -4.71 2.91 24.25
N PRO A 60 -5.91 3.24 24.75
CA PRO A 60 -6.15 4.50 25.45
C PRO A 60 -5.30 4.56 26.73
N GLY A 61 -4.48 5.61 26.83
CA GLY A 61 -3.59 5.82 27.97
C GLY A 61 -2.56 6.92 27.70
N ARG A 62 -2.02 7.51 28.76
CA ARG A 62 -1.02 8.59 28.65
C ARG A 62 0.41 8.10 28.39
N HIS A 63 0.69 6.83 28.70
CA HIS A 63 2.05 6.30 28.70
C HIS A 63 2.28 5.39 27.50
N ILE A 64 3.16 5.82 26.59
CA ILE A 64 3.69 5.01 25.50
C ILE A 64 5.09 4.55 25.93
N PRO A 65 5.33 3.23 26.11
CA PRO A 65 6.64 2.73 26.47
C PRO A 65 7.73 3.19 25.50
N ALA A 66 8.94 3.47 26.01
CA ALA A 66 10.06 3.95 25.19
C ALA A 66 10.37 3.02 24.00
N LYS A 67 10.28 1.69 24.20
CA LYS A 67 10.47 0.69 23.13
C LYS A 67 9.43 0.83 22.01
N THR A 68 8.16 1.06 22.36
CA THR A 68 7.08 1.26 21.37
C THR A 68 7.29 2.55 20.59
N ARG A 69 7.69 3.64 21.26
CA ARG A 69 8.04 4.90 20.59
C ARG A 69 9.19 4.70 19.61
N ALA A 70 10.29 4.10 20.05
CA ALA A 70 11.45 3.82 19.20
C ALA A 70 11.07 2.97 17.97
N PHE A 71 10.18 1.99 18.11
CA PHE A 71 9.68 1.20 16.99
C PHE A 71 8.82 2.02 16.02
N ILE A 72 7.93 2.88 16.54
CA ILE A 72 7.11 3.77 15.70
C ILE A 72 7.99 4.74 14.91
N ASP A 73 9.02 5.31 15.55
CA ASP A 73 9.95 6.23 14.91
C ASP A 73 10.74 5.49 13.81
N PHE A 74 11.31 4.32 14.13
CA PHE A 74 11.97 3.46 13.14
C PHE A 74 11.07 3.12 11.94
N TYR A 75 9.83 2.72 12.19
CA TYR A 75 8.93 2.30 11.12
C TYR A 75 8.45 3.48 10.26
N ARG A 76 8.30 4.66 10.86
CA ARG A 76 8.03 5.90 10.12
C ARG A 76 9.16 6.22 9.15
N ASP A 77 10.41 6.16 9.60
CA ASP A 77 11.58 6.39 8.76
C ASP A 77 11.67 5.35 7.64
N PHE A 78 11.39 4.08 7.95
CA PHE A 78 11.33 3.01 6.96
C PHE A 78 10.28 3.30 5.86
N LEU A 79 9.07 3.72 6.23
CA LEU A 79 8.01 4.03 5.26
C LEU A 79 8.36 5.22 4.37
N GLN A 80 8.98 6.27 4.92
CA GLN A 80 9.41 7.45 4.14
C GLN A 80 10.48 7.10 3.11
N ASN A 81 11.39 6.18 3.43
CA ASN A 81 12.42 5.71 2.52
C ASN A 81 11.89 4.74 1.45
N SER A 82 10.69 4.19 1.66
CA SER A 82 10.09 3.18 0.79
C SER A 82 9.07 3.75 -0.20
N THR A 83 8.66 5.02 -0.05
CA THR A 83 7.76 5.67 -1.01
C THR A 83 8.50 6.00 -2.30
N CYS A 84 8.22 5.25 -3.35
CA CYS A 84 8.74 5.50 -4.69
C CYS A 84 7.78 6.44 -5.43
N THR A 85 7.63 7.67 -4.95
CA THR A 85 6.78 8.69 -5.61
C THR A 85 7.33 9.08 -6.99
N ASP A 86 8.59 8.74 -7.30
CA ASP A 86 9.32 9.23 -8.48
C ASP A 86 9.39 8.24 -9.67
N ALA A 87 8.78 7.05 -9.59
CA ALA A 87 8.92 6.03 -10.64
C ALA A 87 7.87 6.11 -11.77
N ILE A 88 6.93 7.06 -11.74
CA ILE A 88 5.82 7.13 -12.71
C ILE A 88 5.62 8.56 -13.22
N ALA A 89 6.71 9.19 -13.64
CA ALA A 89 6.69 10.27 -14.62
C ALA A 89 6.92 9.70 -16.03
#